data_AF-A0A101XY53-F1
#
_entry.id   AF-A0A101XY53-F1
#
_cell.length_a   1.000
_cell.length_b   1.000
_cell.length_c   1.000
_cell.angle_alpha   90.00
_cell.angle_beta   90.00
_cell.angle_gamma   90.00
#
_symmetry.space_group_name_H-M   'P 1'
#
loop_
_entity.id
_entity.type
_entity.pdbx_description
1 polymer ?
#
loop_
_entity_poly.entity_id
_entity_poly.type
_entity_poly.pdbx_seq_one_letter_code
_entity_poly.pdbx_strand_id
1 'polypeptide(L)'
;MSYAAIREIEKDLRSKKEVDPDDIKDAKSKIQDLKNRGMITDEELEYTKIMFQSRVAKSPSISNSLSISAIAISLLTGAFSIIKTDDAFYQILYTIATVSIAIVMLFFNSTNNKTYNSCASCTIMIAIIDEII
;
A
#
# COMPACT_ATOMS: atom_id res chain seq x y z
N MET A 1 4.58 -3.51 -26.48
CA MET A 1 5.77 -2.80 -25.95
C MET A 1 5.37 -1.58 -25.10
N SER A 2 4.24 -0.91 -25.40
CA SER A 2 3.68 0.27 -24.70
C SER A 2 3.50 0.12 -23.17
N TYR A 3 2.89 -0.96 -22.71
CA TYR A 3 2.63 -1.21 -21.28
C TYR A 3 3.91 -1.30 -20.41
N ALA A 4 5.03 -1.75 -20.98
CA ALA A 4 6.28 -1.86 -20.23
C ALA A 4 6.79 -0.49 -19.79
N ALA A 5 6.66 0.53 -20.64
CA ALA A 5 7.10 1.90 -20.35
C ALA A 5 6.26 2.56 -19.25
N ILE A 6 4.92 2.45 -19.31
CA ILE A 6 4.04 2.97 -18.25
C ILE A 6 4.32 2.27 -16.91
N ARG A 7 4.63 0.97 -16.95
CA ARG A 7 4.99 0.20 -15.76
C ARG A 7 6.32 0.61 -15.16
N GLU A 8 7.30 1.02 -15.96
CA GLU A 8 8.55 1.59 -15.45
C GLU A 8 8.30 2.90 -14.71
N ILE A 9 7.45 3.78 -15.25
CA ILE A 9 7.05 5.02 -14.59
C ILE A 9 6.32 4.74 -13.26
N GLU A 10 5.41 3.76 -13.22
CA GLU A 10 4.78 3.31 -11.97
C GLU A 10 5.80 2.78 -10.95
N LYS A 11 6.79 2.02 -11.41
CA LYS A 11 7.83 1.44 -10.56
C LYS A 11 8.73 2.52 -9.96
N ASP A 12 9.06 3.54 -10.73
CA ASP A 12 9.82 4.71 -10.25
C ASP A 12 9.04 5.44 -9.16
N LEU A 13 7.76 5.73 -9.37
CA LEU A 13 6.90 6.34 -8.34
C LEU A 13 6.81 5.47 -7.09
N ARG A 14 6.62 4.15 -7.25
CA ARG A 14 6.53 3.21 -6.12
C ARG A 14 7.83 3.08 -5.33
N SER A 15 8.97 3.34 -5.97
CA SER A 15 10.29 3.27 -5.33
C SER A 15 10.56 4.45 -4.38
N LYS A 16 9.82 5.56 -4.55
CA LYS A 16 9.96 6.74 -3.71
C LYS A 16 9.27 6.52 -2.37
N LYS A 17 9.93 6.99 -1.31
CA LYS A 17 9.39 6.91 0.06
C LYS A 17 8.21 7.87 0.24
N GLU A 18 8.33 9.06 -0.31
CA GLU A 18 7.30 10.09 -0.40
C GLU A 18 7.25 10.56 -1.84
N VAL A 19 6.05 10.75 -2.38
CA VAL A 19 5.82 11.19 -3.75
C VAL A 19 5.36 12.64 -3.71
N ASP A 20 6.17 13.53 -4.30
CA ASP A 20 5.89 14.95 -4.33
C ASP A 20 5.13 15.37 -5.60
N PRO A 21 4.48 16.55 -5.62
CA PRO A 21 3.77 17.04 -6.80
C PRO A 21 4.64 17.12 -8.07
N ASP A 22 5.95 17.37 -7.92
CA ASP A 22 6.87 17.42 -9.05
C ASP A 22 7.17 16.03 -9.63
N ASP A 23 7.10 14.98 -8.82
CA ASP A 23 7.21 13.60 -9.29
C ASP A 23 6.00 13.20 -10.13
N ILE A 24 4.81 13.67 -9.73
CA ILE A 24 3.56 13.46 -10.47
C ILE A 24 3.63 14.19 -11.81
N LYS A 25 4.14 15.43 -11.83
CA LYS A 25 4.35 16.19 -13.08
C LYS A 25 5.36 15.52 -14.01
N ASP A 26 6.48 15.01 -13.48
CA ASP A 26 7.47 14.28 -14.26
C ASP A 26 6.87 13.01 -14.88
N ALA A 27 6.16 12.21 -14.07
CA ALA A 27 5.45 11.03 -14.55
C ALA A 27 4.42 11.38 -15.65
N LYS A 28 3.64 12.43 -15.46
CA LYS A 28 2.70 12.94 -16.47
C LYS A 28 3.42 13.34 -17.75
N SER A 29 4.51 14.11 -17.66
CA SER A 29 5.30 14.53 -18.81
C SER A 29 5.87 13.34 -19.58
N LYS A 30 6.34 12.31 -18.88
CA LYS A 30 6.86 11.07 -19.51
C LYS A 30 5.76 10.32 -20.26
N ILE A 31 4.56 10.17 -19.70
CA ILE A 31 3.43 9.52 -20.39
C ILE A 31 2.98 10.35 -21.59
N GLN A 32 2.92 11.69 -21.45
CA GLN A 32 2.59 12.58 -22.56
C GLN A 32 3.62 12.52 -23.70
N ASP A 33 4.92 12.47 -23.39
CA ASP A 33 5.97 12.28 -24.41
C ASP A 33 5.78 10.96 -25.17
N LEU A 34 5.50 9.87 -24.45
CA LEU A 34 5.24 8.56 -25.06
C LEU A 34 4.02 8.59 -25.98
N LYS A 35 2.93 9.26 -25.58
CA LYS A 35 1.73 9.47 -26.41
C LYS A 35 2.06 10.33 -27.64
N ASN A 36 2.74 11.46 -27.47
CA ASN A 36 3.10 12.38 -28.55
C ASN A 36 4.03 11.75 -29.59
N ARG A 37 4.89 10.82 -29.17
CA ARG A 37 5.77 10.04 -30.04
C ARG A 37 5.07 8.86 -30.73
N GLY A 38 3.76 8.70 -30.53
CA GLY A 38 2.97 7.60 -31.08
C GLY A 38 3.36 6.23 -30.53
N MET A 39 4.05 6.17 -29.38
CA MET A 39 4.47 4.92 -28.76
C MET A 39 3.35 4.25 -27.97
N ILE A 40 2.31 5.02 -27.63
CA ILE A 40 1.15 4.58 -26.85
C ILE A 40 -0.11 5.24 -27.41
N THR A 41 -1.17 4.46 -27.62
CA THR A 41 -2.49 4.96 -28.03
C THR A 41 -3.42 5.22 -26.84
N ASP A 42 -4.50 5.97 -27.07
CA ASP A 42 -5.52 6.22 -26.03
C ASP A 42 -6.20 4.92 -25.56
N GLU A 43 -6.42 3.97 -26.47
CA GLU A 43 -6.95 2.64 -26.12
C GLU A 43 -6.00 1.86 -25.20
N GLU A 44 -4.69 1.95 -25.42
CA GLU A 44 -3.67 1.32 -24.58
C GLU A 44 -3.58 1.99 -23.20
N LEU A 45 -3.76 3.31 -23.13
CA LEU A 45 -3.84 4.06 -21.88
C LEU A 45 -5.08 3.62 -21.07
N GLU A 46 -6.25 3.51 -21.70
CA GLU A 46 -7.48 3.08 -21.05
C GLU A 46 -7.37 1.64 -20.53
N TYR A 47 -6.78 0.72 -21.33
CA TYR A 47 -6.49 -0.64 -20.86
C TYR A 47 -5.56 -0.66 -19.65
N THR A 48 -4.55 0.20 -19.65
CA THR A 48 -3.58 0.29 -18.55
C THR A 48 -4.23 0.84 -17.29
N LYS A 49 -5.13 1.82 -17.41
CA LYS A 49 -5.96 2.33 -16.33
C LYS A 49 -6.85 1.24 -15.72
N ILE A 50 -7.56 0.47 -16.54
CA ILE A 50 -8.39 -0.65 -16.07
C ILE A 50 -7.53 -1.66 -15.29
N MET A 51 -6.31 -1.93 -15.74
CA MET A 51 -5.40 -2.83 -15.05
C MET A 51 -4.97 -2.28 -13.68
N PHE A 52 -4.67 -0.99 -13.57
CA PHE A 52 -4.38 -0.36 -12.28
C PHE A 52 -5.59 -0.37 -11.36
N GLN A 53 -6.79 -0.07 -11.86
CA GLN A 53 -8.04 -0.15 -11.09
C GLN A 53 -8.28 -1.57 -10.56
N SER A 54 -8.02 -2.60 -11.37
CA SER A 54 -8.12 -4.00 -10.94
C SER A 54 -7.15 -4.32 -9.79
N ARG A 55 -5.92 -3.76 -9.80
CA ARG A 55 -4.95 -3.94 -8.71
C ARG A 55 -5.37 -3.25 -7.42
N VAL A 56 -5.91 -2.04 -7.52
CA VAL A 56 -6.45 -1.29 -6.38
C VAL A 56 -7.64 -2.05 -5.77
N ALA A 57 -8.58 -2.51 -6.60
CA ALA A 57 -9.75 -3.27 -6.15
C ALA A 57 -9.37 -4.62 -5.51
N LYS A 58 -8.29 -5.26 -5.99
CA LYS A 58 -7.76 -6.52 -5.45
C LYS A 58 -6.88 -6.34 -4.20
N SER A 59 -6.89 -5.16 -3.58
CA SER A 59 -6.07 -4.87 -2.39
C SER A 59 -6.93 -4.89 -1.10
N PRO A 60 -7.36 -6.07 -0.60
CA PRO A 60 -8.10 -6.20 0.67
C PRO A 60 -7.25 -5.83 1.90
N SER A 61 -5.97 -5.54 1.69
CA SER A 61 -4.96 -5.28 2.71
C SER A 61 -5.32 -4.12 3.63
N ILE A 62 -5.98 -3.08 3.11
CA ILE A 62 -6.34 -1.89 3.89
C ILE A 62 -7.42 -2.25 4.94
N SER A 63 -8.52 -2.90 4.54
CA SER A 63 -9.61 -3.30 5.43
C SER A 63 -9.18 -4.39 6.44
N ASN A 64 -8.38 -5.35 5.96
CA ASN A 64 -7.85 -6.42 6.82
C ASN A 64 -6.85 -5.87 7.86
N SER A 65 -6.04 -4.87 7.50
CA SER A 65 -5.09 -4.25 8.43
C SER A 65 -5.76 -3.57 9.62
N LEU A 66 -6.87 -2.87 9.36
CA LEU A 66 -7.65 -2.17 10.38
C LEU A 66 -8.31 -3.18 11.34
N SER A 67 -8.88 -4.24 10.78
CA SER A 67 -9.52 -5.32 11.56
C SER A 67 -8.53 -6.05 12.45
N ILE A 68 -7.33 -6.37 11.95
CA ILE A 68 -6.27 -7.03 12.71
C ILE A 68 -5.76 -6.13 13.83
N SER A 69 -5.60 -4.83 13.55
CA SER A 69 -5.21 -3.84 14.57
C SER A 69 -6.25 -3.74 15.68
N ALA A 70 -7.55 -3.74 15.33
CA ALA A 70 -8.64 -3.72 16.31
C ALA A 70 -8.69 -5.00 17.18
N ILE A 71 -8.47 -6.18 16.59
CA ILE A 71 -8.38 -7.45 17.33
C ILE A 71 -7.19 -7.40 18.30
N ALA A 72 -6.03 -6.94 17.85
CA ALA A 72 -4.83 -6.86 18.67
C ALA A 72 -4.97 -5.84 19.82
N ILE A 73 -5.61 -4.69 19.60
CA ILE A 73 -5.96 -3.73 20.68
C ILE A 73 -6.93 -4.35 21.68
N SER A 74 -7.93 -5.10 21.21
CA SER A 74 -8.90 -5.79 22.07
C SER A 74 -8.22 -6.85 22.95
N LEU A 75 -7.29 -7.63 22.38
CA LEU A 75 -6.48 -8.61 23.11
C LEU A 75 -5.57 -7.94 24.16
N LEU A 76 -4.92 -6.83 23.82
CA LEU A 76 -4.12 -6.06 24.77
C LEU A 76 -4.97 -5.53 25.92
N THR A 77 -6.15 -4.99 25.63
CA THR A 77 -7.08 -4.44 26.64
C THR A 77 -7.59 -5.53 27.58
N GLY A 78 -7.93 -6.71 27.06
CA GLY A 78 -8.31 -7.87 27.87
C GLY A 78 -7.16 -8.37 28.76
N ALA A 79 -5.93 -8.38 28.23
CA ALA A 79 -4.74 -8.78 28.96
C ALA A 79 -4.33 -7.79 30.06
N PHE A 80 -4.58 -6.48 29.89
CA PHE A 80 -4.40 -5.48 30.95
C PHE A 80 -5.24 -5.75 32.21
N SER A 81 -6.39 -6.41 32.08
CA SER A 81 -7.19 -6.81 33.24
C SER A 81 -6.51 -7.89 34.10
N ILE A 82 -5.60 -8.67 33.50
CA ILE A 82 -4.90 -9.80 34.14
C ILE A 82 -3.65 -9.33 34.90
N ILE A 83 -3.08 -8.17 34.59
CA ILE A 83 -1.87 -7.62 35.25
C ILE A 83 -2.05 -7.36 36.76
N LYS A 84 -3.28 -7.39 37.28
CA LYS A 84 -3.57 -7.24 38.71
C LYS A 84 -3.28 -8.49 39.55
N THR A 85 -2.80 -9.59 38.97
CA THR A 85 -2.34 -10.76 39.74
C THR A 85 -0.89 -10.61 40.20
N ASP A 86 -0.64 -10.87 41.49
CA ASP A 86 0.70 -10.89 42.11
C ASP A 86 1.52 -12.15 41.76
N ASP A 87 0.95 -13.06 40.97
CA ASP A 87 1.59 -14.32 40.60
C ASP A 87 2.53 -14.13 39.38
N ALA A 88 3.82 -14.37 39.63
CA ALA A 88 4.90 -14.23 38.66
C ALA A 88 4.70 -15.07 37.39
N PHE A 89 4.01 -16.22 37.46
CA PHE A 89 3.73 -17.03 36.28
C PHE A 89 2.86 -16.27 35.26
N TYR A 90 1.83 -15.58 35.73
CA TYR A 90 0.93 -14.82 34.86
C TYR A 90 1.59 -13.57 34.28
N GLN A 91 2.51 -12.94 35.02
CA GLN A 91 3.28 -11.79 34.52
C GLN A 91 4.25 -12.18 33.40
N ILE A 92 4.91 -13.34 33.51
CA ILE A 92 5.79 -13.88 32.46
C ILE A 92 4.98 -14.23 31.21
N LEU A 93 3.84 -14.93 31.39
CA LEU A 93 2.95 -15.30 30.30
C LEU A 93 2.42 -14.06 29.56
N TYR A 94 2.06 -13.00 30.31
CA TYR A 94 1.65 -11.71 29.77
C TYR A 94 2.74 -11.06 28.93
N THR A 95 3.98 -11.05 29.41
CA THR A 95 5.12 -10.45 28.71
C THR A 95 5.35 -11.16 27.37
N ILE A 96 5.32 -12.49 27.36
CA ILE A 96 5.46 -13.30 26.14
C ILE A 96 4.32 -13.02 25.15
N ALA A 97 3.07 -12.96 25.62
CA ALA A 97 1.92 -12.66 24.77
C ALA A 97 2.01 -11.26 24.15
N THR A 98 2.40 -10.25 24.93
CA THR A 98 2.52 -8.85 24.48
C THR A 98 3.61 -8.69 23.44
N VAL A 99 4.78 -9.32 23.66
CA VAL A 99 5.87 -9.33 22.68
C VAL A 99 5.45 -10.04 21.39
N SER A 100 4.72 -11.15 21.49
CA SER A 100 4.21 -11.88 20.32
C SER A 100 3.24 -11.02 19.50
N ILE A 101 2.32 -10.30 20.14
CA ILE A 101 1.40 -9.37 19.48
C ILE A 101 2.17 -8.22 18.81
N ALA A 102 3.18 -7.66 19.48
CA ALA A 102 4.01 -6.59 18.91
C ALA A 102 4.75 -7.04 17.64
N ILE A 103 5.31 -8.26 17.64
CA ILE A 103 5.97 -8.84 16.46
C ILE A 103 4.96 -9.00 15.30
N VAL A 104 3.76 -9.52 15.59
CA VAL A 104 2.70 -9.66 14.59
C VAL A 104 2.30 -8.30 14.02
N MET A 105 2.08 -7.29 14.88
CA MET A 105 1.76 -5.93 14.42
C MET A 105 2.86 -5.32 13.54
N LEU A 106 4.14 -5.46 13.93
CA LEU A 106 5.27 -4.97 13.14
C LEU A 106 5.35 -5.65 11.77
N PHE A 107 5.14 -6.97 11.72
CA PHE A 107 5.11 -7.73 10.47
C PHE A 107 3.95 -7.31 9.56
N PHE A 108 2.76 -7.11 10.12
CA PHE A 108 1.61 -6.60 9.38
C PHE A 108 1.84 -5.18 8.87
N ASN A 109 2.41 -4.29 9.69
CA ASN A 109 2.70 -2.92 9.27
C ASN A 109 3.69 -2.88 8.09
N SER A 110 4.77 -3.67 8.16
CA SER A 110 5.76 -3.79 7.08
C SER A 110 5.14 -4.33 5.78
N THR A 111 4.29 -5.35 5.89
CA THR A 111 3.60 -5.96 4.74
C THR A 111 2.60 -5.00 4.12
N ASN A 112 1.83 -4.31 4.96
CA ASN A 112 0.85 -3.33 4.51
C ASN A 112 1.51 -2.12 3.87
N ASN A 113 2.64 -1.64 4.37
CA ASN A 113 3.33 -0.48 3.80
C ASN A 113 3.69 -0.69 2.32
N LYS A 114 4.17 -1.89 1.95
CA LYS A 114 4.43 -2.23 0.53
C LYS A 114 3.16 -2.22 -0.31
N THR A 115 2.07 -2.74 0.25
CA THR A 115 0.77 -2.77 -0.44
C THR A 115 0.14 -1.38 -0.56
N TYR A 116 0.26 -0.54 0.47
CA TYR A 116 -0.15 0.86 0.46
C TYR A 116 0.62 1.63 -0.61
N ASN A 117 1.95 1.51 -0.67
CA ASN A 117 2.75 2.17 -1.70
C ASN A 117 2.37 1.71 -3.11
N SER A 118 2.10 0.41 -3.30
CA SER A 118 1.62 -0.09 -4.59
C SER A 118 0.22 0.42 -4.94
N CYS A 119 -0.64 0.60 -3.95
CA CYS A 119 -1.99 1.12 -4.15
C CYS A 119 -1.92 2.60 -4.52
N ALA A 120 -1.12 3.39 -3.76
CA ALA A 120 -0.89 4.80 -3.99
C ALA A 120 -0.28 5.06 -5.37
N SER A 121 0.78 4.33 -5.77
CA SER A 121 1.37 4.47 -7.11
C SER A 121 0.34 4.16 -8.21
N CYS A 122 -0.46 3.10 -8.07
CA CYS A 122 -1.52 2.79 -9.03
C CYS A 122 -2.60 3.87 -9.09
N THR A 123 -3.03 4.43 -7.95
CA THR A 123 -4.01 5.52 -7.90
C THR A 123 -3.49 6.79 -8.57
N ILE A 124 -2.23 7.17 -8.33
CA ILE A 124 -1.60 8.31 -9.00
C ILE A 124 -1.55 8.09 -10.51
N MET A 125 -1.16 6.88 -10.96
CA MET A 125 -1.12 6.55 -12.37
C MET A 125 -2.51 6.60 -13.04
N ILE A 126 -3.57 6.16 -12.35
CA ILE A 126 -4.95 6.29 -12.83
C ILE A 126 -5.30 7.76 -13.04
N ALA A 127 -5.03 8.62 -12.04
CA ALA A 127 -5.32 10.05 -12.13
C ALA A 127 -4.53 10.73 -13.27
N ILE A 128 -3.25 10.37 -13.45
CA ILE A 128 -2.45 10.89 -14.56
C ILE A 128 -3.04 10.45 -15.91
N ILE A 129 -3.45 9.19 -16.06
CA ILE A 129 -4.04 8.69 -17.31
C ILE A 129 -5.36 9.41 -17.60
N ASP A 130 -6.21 9.60 -16.58
CA ASP A 130 -7.48 10.32 -16.69
C ASP A 130 -7.29 11.79 -17.12
N GLU A 131 -6.15 12.41 -16.80
CA GLU A 131 -5.83 13.77 -17.26
C GLU A 131 -5.24 13.84 -18.67
N ILE A 132 -4.79 12.72 -19.24
CA ILE A 132 -4.10 12.66 -20.56
C ILE A 132 -5.05 12.25 -21.69
N ILE A 133 -6.05 11.42 -21.38
CA ILE A 133 -7.14 11.03 -22.29
C ILE A 133 -8.15 12.16 -22.36
#